data_AF-A0A969QN04-F1
#
_entry.id   AF-A0A969QN04-F1
#
_cell.length_a   1.000
_cell.length_b   1.000
_cell.length_c   1.000
_cell.angle_alpha   90.00
_cell.angle_beta   90.00
_cell.angle_gamma   90.00
#
_symmetry.space_group_name_H-M   'P 1'
#
loop_
_entity.id
_entity.type
_entity.pdbx_description
1 polymer ?
#
loop_
_entity_poly.entity_id
_entity_poly.type
_entity_poly.pdbx_seq_one_letter_code
_entity_poly.pdbx_strand_id
1 'polypeptide(L)'
;MACVIIVILPIKKKFGILKNYLTNQDVLDIMIKHKIELEYQTDSHFSYCNTNYLFLALIIEKITGLSYSDSLQKYICKPLGMKNTFCF
;
A
#
# COMPACT_ATOMS: atom_id res chain seq x y z
N MET A 1 -5.92 0.28 10.99
CA MET A 1 -6.81 1.30 10.38
C MET A 1 -6.36 2.76 10.59
N ALA A 2 -5.40 3.07 11.47
CA ALA A 2 -5.00 4.46 11.76
C ALA A 2 -4.00 5.09 10.76
N CYS A 3 -2.96 4.38 10.31
CA CYS A 3 -1.85 5.04 9.60
C CYS A 3 -2.13 5.37 8.10
N VAL A 4 -3.09 4.72 7.43
CA VAL A 4 -3.43 5.07 6.02
C VAL A 4 -4.17 6.40 5.95
N ILE A 5 -5.08 6.63 6.91
CA ILE A 5 -5.93 7.81 6.94
C ILE A 5 -5.12 9.06 7.32
N ILE A 6 -4.16 8.92 8.24
CA ILE A 6 -3.35 10.04 8.75
C ILE A 6 -2.46 10.64 7.65
N VAL A 7 -1.98 9.84 6.69
CA VAL A 7 -1.16 10.34 5.59
C VAL A 7 -2.03 10.78 4.40
N ILE A 8 -3.09 10.02 4.06
CA ILE A 8 -3.85 10.27 2.82
C ILE A 8 -4.81 11.47 2.91
N LEU A 9 -5.50 11.70 4.02
CA LEU A 9 -6.44 12.84 4.14
C LEU A 9 -5.75 14.21 4.01
N PRO A 10 -4.63 14.50 4.71
CA PRO A 10 -3.92 15.75 4.51
C PRO A 10 -3.30 15.83 3.11
N ILE A 11 -2.86 14.72 2.51
CA ILE A 11 -2.37 14.66 1.12
C ILE A 11 -3.47 15.01 0.11
N LYS A 12 -4.68 14.44 0.23
CA LYS A 12 -5.79 14.72 -0.69
C LYS A 12 -6.13 16.21 -0.75
N LYS A 13 -6.20 16.85 0.42
CA LYS A 13 -6.49 18.28 0.52
C LYS A 13 -5.30 19.14 0.08
N LYS A 14 -4.08 18.77 0.45
CA LYS A 14 -2.84 19.50 0.11
C LYS A 14 -2.52 19.45 -1.39
N PHE A 15 -2.86 18.37 -2.07
CA PHE A 15 -2.53 18.16 -3.49
C PHE A 15 -3.74 18.14 -4.43
N GLY A 16 -4.93 18.54 -3.96
CA GLY A 16 -6.12 18.72 -4.80
C GLY A 16 -6.66 17.43 -5.43
N ILE A 17 -6.56 16.30 -4.73
CA ILE A 17 -6.98 15.00 -5.27
C ILE A 17 -8.49 14.84 -5.11
N LEU A 18 -9.20 14.79 -6.24
CA LEU A 18 -10.66 14.71 -6.30
C LEU A 18 -11.24 13.29 -6.18
N LYS A 19 -10.40 12.25 -6.21
CA LYS A 19 -10.86 10.85 -6.10
C LYS A 19 -11.34 10.50 -4.70
N ASN A 20 -12.50 9.86 -4.61
CA ASN A 20 -13.05 9.35 -3.35
C ASN A 20 -12.23 8.18 -2.78
N TYR A 21 -11.71 7.31 -3.64
CA TYR A 21 -10.85 6.16 -3.27
C TYR A 21 -9.53 6.21 -4.03
N LEU A 22 -8.45 5.80 -3.37
CA LEU A 22 -7.12 5.69 -3.99
C LEU A 22 -6.73 4.23 -4.08
N THR A 23 -6.21 3.85 -5.24
CA THR A 23 -5.54 2.57 -5.44
C THR A 23 -4.10 2.65 -4.91
N ASN A 24 -3.45 1.49 -4.78
CA ASN A 24 -2.03 1.43 -4.42
C ASN A 24 -1.17 2.19 -5.43
N GLN A 25 -1.50 2.07 -6.73
CA GLN A 25 -0.80 2.78 -7.79
C GLN A 25 -0.98 4.30 -7.68
N ASP A 26 -2.20 4.78 -7.37
CA ASP A 26 -2.44 6.21 -7.17
C ASP A 26 -1.53 6.78 -6.06
N VAL A 27 -1.36 6.06 -4.96
CA VAL A 27 -0.50 6.48 -3.85
C VAL A 27 0.96 6.54 -4.28
N LEU A 28 1.45 5.53 -5.02
CA LEU A 28 2.81 5.53 -5.57
C LEU A 28 3.02 6.74 -6.51
N ASP A 29 2.09 6.99 -7.41
CA ASP A 29 2.17 8.09 -8.38
C ASP A 29 2.18 9.46 -7.67
N ILE A 30 1.39 9.62 -6.61
CA ILE A 30 1.39 10.83 -5.77
C ILE A 30 2.77 11.02 -5.11
N MET A 31 3.33 9.96 -4.54
CA MET A 31 4.64 10.03 -3.86
C MET A 31 5.76 10.39 -4.83
N ILE A 32 5.75 9.82 -6.04
CA ILE A 32 6.72 10.15 -7.11
C ILE A 32 6.52 11.61 -7.56
N LYS A 33 5.28 11.99 -7.89
CA LYS A 33 4.95 13.32 -8.41
C LYS A 33 5.35 14.43 -7.46
N HIS A 34 5.09 14.24 -6.16
CA HIS A 34 5.33 15.25 -5.14
C HIS A 34 6.66 15.10 -4.41
N LYS A 35 7.46 14.08 -4.77
CA LYS A 35 8.79 13.81 -4.18
C LYS A 35 8.76 13.89 -2.65
N ILE A 36 7.86 13.12 -2.04
CA ILE A 36 7.71 13.12 -0.58
C ILE A 36 9.02 12.66 0.06
N GLU A 37 9.57 13.50 0.94
CA GLU A 37 10.82 13.23 1.65
C GLU A 37 10.65 12.15 2.72
N LEU A 38 11.76 11.51 3.08
CA LEU A 38 11.79 10.58 4.19
C LEU A 38 11.62 11.34 5.52
N GLU A 39 10.77 10.83 6.40
CA GLU A 39 10.63 11.39 7.75
C GLU A 39 11.90 11.20 8.59
N TYR A 40 12.63 10.11 8.37
CA TYR A 40 13.87 9.75 9.06
C TYR A 40 14.84 9.09 8.08
N GLN A 41 16.13 9.05 8.42
CA GLN A 41 17.09 8.28 7.64
C GLN A 41 16.75 6.78 7.68
N THR A 42 17.02 6.07 6.58
CA THR A 42 16.82 4.62 6.51
C THR A 42 17.62 3.92 7.61
N ASP A 43 17.03 2.88 8.21
CA ASP A 43 17.66 2.06 9.26
C ASP A 43 18.05 2.80 10.54
N SER A 44 17.55 4.03 10.73
CA SER A 44 17.85 4.84 11.93
C SER A 44 16.73 4.87 12.97
N HIS A 45 15.50 4.57 12.56
CA HIS A 45 14.32 4.64 13.42
C HIS A 45 13.25 3.64 12.98
N PHE A 46 12.48 3.13 13.95
CA PHE A 46 11.31 2.31 13.69
C PHE A 46 10.04 3.15 13.85
N SER A 47 9.28 3.30 12.76
CA SER A 47 7.94 3.89 12.78
C SER A 47 6.97 3.00 12.03
N TYR A 48 5.81 2.73 12.64
CA TYR A 48 4.77 1.96 11.99
C TYR A 48 4.14 2.77 10.86
N CYS A 49 4.25 2.27 9.63
CA CYS A 49 3.75 2.95 8.43
C CYS A 49 2.96 1.99 7.54
N ASN A 50 1.68 2.29 7.33
CA ASN A 50 0.84 1.47 6.45
C ASN A 50 1.24 1.57 4.97
N THR A 51 1.79 2.70 4.54
CA THR A 51 2.27 2.90 3.17
C THR A 51 3.40 1.92 2.82
N ASN A 52 4.18 1.46 3.80
CA ASN A 52 5.19 0.43 3.58
C ASN A 52 4.56 -0.89 3.13
N TYR A 53 3.45 -1.30 3.75
CA TYR A 53 2.73 -2.52 3.36
C TYR A 53 2.06 -2.38 1.99
N LEU A 54 1.61 -1.18 1.63
CA LEU A 54 1.12 -0.87 0.28
C LEU A 54 2.23 -1.10 -0.75
N PHE A 55 3.46 -0.64 -0.49
CA PHE A 55 4.59 -0.89 -1.39
C PHE A 55 4.96 -2.36 -1.47
N LEU A 56 4.89 -3.11 -0.36
CA LEU A 56 5.10 -4.56 -0.40
C LEU A 56 4.08 -5.25 -1.31
N ALA A 57 2.80 -4.84 -1.27
CA ALA A 57 1.78 -5.36 -2.17
C ALA A 57 2.13 -5.08 -3.64
N LEU A 58 2.53 -3.85 -3.99
CA LEU A 58 2.96 -3.50 -5.36
C LEU A 58 4.18 -4.29 -5.83
N ILE A 59 5.14 -4.55 -4.94
CA ILE A 59 6.32 -5.38 -5.25
C ILE A 59 5.90 -6.82 -5.55
N ILE A 60 5.01 -7.39 -4.74
CA ILE A 60 4.47 -8.73 -4.95
C ILE A 60 3.77 -8.81 -6.31
N GLU A 61 2.90 -7.84 -6.62
CA GLU A 61 2.20 -7.78 -7.90
C GLU A 61 3.18 -7.72 -9.08
N LYS A 62 4.20 -6.85 -8.98
CA LYS A 62 5.21 -6.69 -10.02
C LYS A 62 6.04 -7.95 -10.26
N ILE A 63 6.43 -8.66 -9.20
CA ILE A 63 7.27 -9.87 -9.32
C ILE A 63 6.44 -11.08 -9.77
N THR A 64 5.21 -11.20 -9.30
CA THR A 64 4.36 -12.38 -9.58
C THR A 64 3.57 -12.25 -10.88
N GLY A 65 3.31 -11.03 -11.35
CA GLY A 65 2.39 -10.75 -12.46
C GLY A 65 0.91 -11.01 -12.12
N LEU A 66 0.59 -11.22 -10.86
CA LEU A 66 -0.77 -11.46 -10.35
C LEU A 66 -1.24 -10.26 -9.53
N SER A 67 -2.55 -10.10 -9.34
CA SER A 67 -3.04 -9.15 -8.33
C SER A 67 -2.58 -9.59 -6.93
N TYR A 68 -2.51 -8.65 -5.99
CA TYR A 68 -2.12 -8.96 -4.61
C TYR A 68 -3.08 -9.98 -3.98
N SER A 69 -4.39 -9.84 -4.23
CA SER A 69 -5.40 -10.79 -3.76
C SER A 69 -5.19 -12.20 -4.34
N ASP A 70 -4.91 -12.30 -5.64
CA ASP A 70 -4.60 -13.59 -6.28
C ASP A 70 -3.32 -14.23 -5.73
N SER A 71 -2.30 -13.41 -5.44
CA SER A 71 -1.06 -13.86 -4.82
C SER A 71 -1.32 -14.42 -3.42
N LEU A 72 -2.10 -13.73 -2.60
CA LEU A 72 -2.54 -14.19 -1.28
C LEU A 72 -3.29 -15.53 -1.37
N GLN A 73 -4.22 -15.64 -2.32
CA GLN A 73 -4.98 -16.88 -2.52
C GLN A 73 -4.08 -18.03 -2.98
N LYS A 74 -3.19 -17.78 -3.95
CA LYS A 74 -2.33 -18.80 -4.55
C LYS A 74 -1.25 -19.30 -3.58
N TYR A 75 -0.57 -18.39 -2.89
CA TYR A 75 0.62 -18.72 -2.11
C TYR A 75 0.34 -18.94 -0.61
N ILE A 76 -0.78 -18.43 -0.08
CA ILE A 76 -1.09 -18.52 1.36
C ILE A 76 -2.41 -19.25 1.60
N CYS A 77 -3.55 -18.72 1.14
CA CYS A 77 -4.86 -19.25 1.53
C CYS A 77 -5.10 -20.67 1.03
N LYS A 78 -4.84 -20.95 -0.27
CA LYS A 78 -5.06 -22.28 -0.85
C LYS A 78 -4.14 -23.35 -0.23
N PRO A 79 -2.81 -23.15 -0.12
CA PRO A 79 -1.93 -24.13 0.52
C PRO A 79 -2.28 -24.43 1.97
N LEU A 80 -2.79 -23.43 2.71
CA LEU A 80 -3.18 -23.58 4.11
C LEU A 80 -4.65 -23.99 4.31
N GLY A 81 -5.41 -24.22 3.23
CA GLY A 81 -6.82 -24.61 3.32
C GLY A 81 -7.75 -23.53 3.88
N MET A 82 -7.38 -22.25 3.80
CA MET A 82 -8.14 -21.11 4.32
C MET A 82 -9.31 -20.77 3.38
N LYS A 83 -10.47 -21.39 3.60
CA LYS A 83 -11.66 -21.24 2.73
C LYS A 83 -12.49 -19.98 2.97
N ASN A 84 -12.32 -19.32 4.12
CA ASN A 84 -13.13 -18.18 4.56
C ASN A 84 -12.25 -16.94 4.82
N THR A 85 -11.32 -16.66 3.91
CA THR A 85 -10.41 -15.52 3.98
C THR A 85 -10.34 -14.84 2.63
N PHE A 86 -10.66 -13.54 2.61
CA PHE A 86 -10.86 -12.78 1.38
C PHE A 86 -10.10 -11.44 1.44
N CYS A 87 -9.63 -10.98 0.29
CA CYS A 87 -9.00 -9.67 0.09
C CYS A 87 -9.65 -9.05 -1.15
N PHE A 88 -10.13 -7.80 -1.04
CA PHE A 88 -10.87 -7.09 -2.07
C PHE A 88 -10.19 -5.76 -2.39
#